data_AF-A0A3E0K9A7-F1
#
_entry.id   AF-A0A3E0K9A7-F1
#
_cell.length_a   1.000
_cell.length_b   1.000
_cell.length_c   1.000
_cell.angle_alpha   90.00
_cell.angle_beta   90.00
_cell.angle_gamma   90.00
#
_symmetry.space_group_name_H-M   'P 1'
#
loop_
_entity.id
_entity.type
_entity.pdbx_description
1 polymer ?
#
loop_
_entity_poly.entity_id
_entity_poly.type
_entity_poly.pdbx_seq_one_letter_code
_entity_poly.pdbx_strand_id
1 'polypeptide(L)' 'MAGLFGTDGVRGVANVELTPELAFRLGRVGAAVLAGAGLGAERKHVIVGRDTRRSGSLLQ' A
#
# COMPACT_ATOMS: atom_id res chain seq x y z
N MET A 1 -15.12 9.88 -12.08
CA MET A 1 -14.72 9.13 -10.87
C MET A 1 -13.47 8.36 -11.21
N ALA A 2 -12.29 8.93 -10.94
CA ALA A 2 -11.03 8.23 -11.20
C ALA A 2 -10.88 7.10 -10.16
N GLY A 3 -10.55 5.89 -10.61
CA GLY A 3 -10.30 4.76 -9.73
C GLY A 3 -9.08 5.02 -8.83
N LEU A 4 -9.03 4.36 -7.68
CA LEU A 4 -7.91 4.48 -6.73
C LEU A 4 -6.56 4.07 -7.37
N PHE A 5 -6.60 3.14 -8.31
CA PHE A 5 -5.45 2.65 -9.06
C PHE A 5 -5.36 3.32 -10.43
N GLY A 6 -4.16 3.79 -10.80
CA GLY A 6 -3.81 4.17 -12.17
C GLY A 6 -3.14 3.02 -12.93
N THR A 7 -2.39 3.34 -13.98
CA THR A 7 -1.66 2.36 -14.81
C THR A 7 -0.71 1.48 -13.99
N ASP A 8 0.00 2.09 -13.05
CA ASP A 8 1.08 1.45 -12.27
C ASP A 8 0.90 1.71 -10.77
N GLY A 9 -0.27 1.34 -10.24
CA GLY A 9 -0.57 1.45 -8.81
C GLY A 9 -1.17 2.79 -8.40
N VAL A 10 -1.13 3.05 -7.08
CA VAL A 10 -1.66 4.28 -6.47
C VAL A 10 -0.56 5.31 -6.40
N ARG A 11 -0.76 6.47 -7.03
CA ARG A 11 0.21 7.58 -7.07
C ARG A 11 -0.48 8.89 -6.76
N GLY A 12 0.28 9.83 -6.20
CA GLY A 12 -0.20 11.18 -5.91
C GLY A 12 0.84 12.00 -5.17
N VAL A 13 0.57 13.29 -5.02
CA VAL A 13 1.38 14.20 -4.19
C VAL A 13 1.32 13.74 -2.74
N ALA A 14 2.49 13.53 -2.14
CA ALA A 14 2.62 13.06 -0.77
C ALA A 14 1.96 14.03 0.21
N ASN A 15 1.21 13.48 1.18
CA ASN A 15 0.48 14.23 2.20
C ASN A 15 -0.64 15.15 1.67
N VAL A 16 -1.06 14.97 0.41
CA VAL A 16 -2.21 15.65 -0.18
C VAL A 16 -3.14 14.61 -0.80
N GLU A 17 -2.64 13.87 -1.77
CA GLU A 17 -3.38 12.81 -2.48
C GLU A 17 -2.96 11.43 -1.94
N LEU A 18 -1.65 11.22 -1.78
CA LEU A 18 -1.08 10.03 -1.16
C LEU A 18 -0.79 10.32 0.32
N THR A 19 -1.81 10.12 1.17
CA THR A 19 -1.74 10.37 2.61
C THR A 19 -1.33 9.12 3.40
N PRO A 20 -0.83 9.27 4.64
CA PRO A 20 -0.51 8.13 5.51
C PRO A 20 -1.72 7.22 5.78
N GLU A 21 -2.92 7.80 5.92
CA GLU A 21 -4.16 7.05 6.15
C GLU A 21 -4.54 6.24 4.91
N LEU A 22 -4.24 6.76 3.71
CA LEU A 22 -4.42 6.00 2.48
C LEU A 22 -3.40 4.85 2.40
N ALA A 23 -2.11 5.11 2.69
CA ALA A 23 -1.07 4.08 2.70
C ALA A 23 -1.39 2.94 3.70
N PHE A 24 -1.82 3.29 4.92
CA PHE A 24 -2.24 2.33 5.93
C PHE A 24 -3.43 1.48 5.47
N ARG A 25 -4.46 2.10 4.88
CA ARG A 25 -5.62 1.38 4.35
C ARG A 25 -5.22 0.44 3.21
N LEU A 26 -4.34 0.87 2.31
CA LEU A 26 -3.81 0.02 1.23
C LEU A 26 -3.09 -1.21 1.79
N GLY A 27 -2.20 -1.03 2.77
CA GLY A 27 -1.49 -2.14 3.42
C GLY A 27 -2.44 -3.11 4.11
N ARG A 28 -3.39 -2.60 4.91
CA ARG A 28 -4.38 -3.42 5.63
C ARG A 28 -5.27 -4.24 4.70
N VAL A 29 -5.85 -3.58 3.68
CA VAL A 29 -6.74 -4.26 2.73
C VAL A 29 -5.94 -5.20 1.84
N GLY A 30 -4.76 -4.80 1.38
CA GLY A 30 -3.86 -5.64 0.61
C GLY A 30 -3.49 -6.92 1.35
N ALA A 31 -3.11 -6.82 2.62
CA ALA A 31 -2.81 -7.98 3.46
C ALA A 31 -4.04 -8.89 3.64
N ALA A 32 -5.23 -8.33 3.89
CA ALA A 32 -6.45 -9.11 4.04
C ALA A 32 -6.84 -9.87 2.77
N VAL A 33 -6.74 -9.23 1.61
CA VAL A 33 -7.03 -9.85 0.31
C VAL A 33 -6.01 -10.97 0.01
N LEU A 34 -4.72 -10.71 0.23
CA LEU A 34 -3.67 -11.69 -0.01
C LEU A 34 -3.77 -12.88 0.95
N ALA A 35 -4.18 -12.66 2.20
CA ALA A 35 -4.43 -13.74 3.16
C ALA A 35 -5.60 -14.63 2.74
N GLY A 36 -6.65 -14.06 2.11
CA GLY A 36 -7.79 -14.81 1.59
C GLY A 36 -7.52 -15.56 0.28
N ALA A 37 -6.42 -15.28 -0.42
CA ALA A 37 -6.13 -15.81 -1.76
C ALA A 37 -5.55 -17.24 -1.78
N GLY A 38 -5.82 -18.06 -0.76
CA GLY A 38 -5.42 -19.49 -0.74
C GLY A 38 -3.95 -19.75 -0.40
N LEU A 39 -3.21 -18.72 0.04
CA LEU A 39 -1.91 -18.92 0.66
C LEU A 39 -2.18 -19.55 2.05
N GLY A 40 -1.93 -20.85 2.25
CA GLY A 40 -2.31 -21.65 3.43
C GLY A 40 -2.04 -21.03 4.82
N ALA A 41 -2.55 -21.64 5.90
CA ALA A 41 -2.66 -21.09 7.28
C ALA A 41 -1.36 -20.65 7.98
N GLU A 42 -0.22 -20.71 7.31
CA GLU A 42 1.08 -20.28 7.79
C GLU A 42 1.28 -18.76 7.71
N ARG A 43 2.02 -18.23 8.70
CA ARG A 43 2.28 -16.79 8.87
C ARG A 43 2.89 -16.19 7.60
N LYS A 44 2.20 -15.21 7.02
CA LYS A 44 2.65 -14.52 5.80
C LYS A 44 3.59 -13.37 6.14
N HIS A 45 4.68 -13.26 5.37
CA HIS A 45 5.60 -12.15 5.45
C HIS A 45 5.35 -11.21 4.27
N VAL A 46 5.39 -9.91 4.52
CA VAL A 46 5.30 -8.86 3.49
C VAL A 46 6.59 -8.07 3.53
N ILE A 47 7.21 -7.88 2.36
CA ILE A 47 8.40 -7.05 2.21
C ILE A 47 7.97 -5.69 1.69
N VAL A 48 8.41 -4.62 2.35
CA VAL A 48 8.12 -3.23 1.95
C VAL A 48 9.42 -2.54 1.59
N GLY A 49 9.54 -2.12 0.33
CA GLY A 49 10.65 -1.31 -0.17
C GLY A 49 10.24 0.14 -0.41
N ARG A 50 11.20 1.05 -0.40
CA ARG A 50 11.01 2.47 -0.75
C ARG A 50 12.20 3.02 -1.53
N ASP A 51 11.98 4.10 -2.26
CA ASP A 51 13.04 4.90 -2.87
C ASP A 51 13.60 5.95 -1.88
N THR A 52 14.38 6.90 -2.40
CA THR A 52 15.04 7.96 -1.62
C THR A 52 14.15 9.19 -1.35
N ARG A 53 12.86 9.17 -1.71
CA ARG A 53 11.97 10.32 -1.47
C ARG A 53 11.82 10.60 0.02
N ARG A 54 11.85 11.90 0.36
CA ARG A 54 11.69 12.38 1.76
C ARG A 54 10.38 11.91 2.41
N SER A 55 9.31 11.74 1.63
CA SER A 55 8.02 11.26 2.13
C SER A 55 7.99 9.76 2.42
N GLY A 56 9.05 9.00 2.09
CA GLY A 56 9.04 7.54 2.24
C GLY A 56 8.81 7.07 3.67
N SER A 57 9.45 7.70 4.66
CA SER A 57 9.28 7.34 6.08
C SER A 57 7.91 7.72 6.66
N LEU A 58 7.17 8.59 5.98
CA LEU A 58 5.81 8.99 6.38
C LEU A 58 4.77 7.95 5.91
N LEU A 59 5.04 7.26 4.80
CA LEU A 59 4.09 6.37 4.12
C LEU A 59 4.34 4.89 4.41
N GLN A 60 5.39 4.56 5.16
CA GLN A 60 5.81 3.20 5.52
C GLN A 60 5.39 2.91 6.96
#